data_AF-A0A1G0WHF3-F1
#
_entry.id   AF-A0A1G0WHF3-F1
#
_cell.length_a   1.000
_cell.length_b   1.000
_cell.length_c   1.000
_cell.angle_alpha   90.00
_cell.angle_beta   90.00
_cell.angle_gamma   90.00
#
_symmetry.space_group_name_H-M   'P 1'
#
loop_
_entity.id
_entity.type
_entity.pdbx_description
1 polymer ?
#
loop_
_entity_poly.entity_id
_entity_poly.type
_entity_poly.pdbx_seq_one_letter_code
_entity_poly.pdbx_strand_id
1 'polypeptide(L)' 'MKNKKEKIFDCVQMVRDIRDAFYRQAHDPNFDPNEFQRIKDKWTKRLEQQEKKNQMKLKAV' A
#
# COMPACT_ATOMS: atom_id res chain seq x y z
N MET A 1 21.09 13.53 8.26
CA MET A 1 20.11 13.36 7.16
C MET A 1 18.80 14.01 7.58
N LYS A 2 18.43 15.14 6.96
CA LYS A 2 17.25 15.95 7.30
C LYS A 2 15.96 15.14 7.16
N ASN A 3 15.19 15.03 8.23
CA ASN A 3 13.75 14.71 8.31
C ASN A 3 13.16 14.00 7.08
N LYS A 4 13.48 12.72 6.87
CA LYS A 4 12.65 11.89 5.99
C LYS A 4 11.28 11.79 6.67
N LYS A 5 10.29 12.53 6.17
CA LYS A 5 8.89 12.33 6.55
C LYS A 5 8.60 10.85 6.39
N GLU A 6 8.39 10.13 7.49
CA GLU A 6 7.99 8.72 7.45
C GLU A 6 6.76 8.58 6.55
N LYS A 7 6.96 7.88 5.43
CA LYS A 7 5.96 7.62 4.41
C LYS A 7 5.38 6.23 4.69
N ILE A 8 4.12 6.19 5.15
CA ILE A 8 3.40 4.95 5.50
C ILE A 8 2.77 4.34 4.24
N PHE A 9 2.24 5.20 3.37
CA PHE A 9 1.65 4.81 2.10
C PHE A 9 2.58 5.16 0.92
N ASP A 10 2.88 4.18 0.07
CA ASP A 10 3.68 4.35 -1.14
C ASP A 10 2.95 3.86 -2.38
N CYS A 11 2.45 4.80 -3.17
CA CYS A 11 1.74 4.54 -4.42
C CYS A 11 2.59 3.75 -5.44
N VAL A 12 3.90 4.02 -5.53
CA VAL A 12 4.76 3.30 -6.49
C VAL A 12 4.91 1.84 -6.10
N GLN A 13 5.06 1.57 -4.80
CA GLN A 13 5.13 0.20 -4.31
C GLN A 13 3.78 -0.51 -4.43
N MET A 14 2.66 0.19 -4.22
CA MET A 14 1.31 -0.35 -4.44
C MET A 14 1.11 -0.80 -5.89
N VAL A 15 1.47 0.05 -6.86
CA VAL A 15 1.32 -0.28 -8.29
C VAL A 15 2.23 -1.46 -8.67
N ARG A 16 3.44 -1.56 -8.11
CA ARG A 16 4.33 -2.71 -8.31
C ARG A 16 3.72 -4.00 -7.75
N ASP A 17 3.20 -3.98 -6.53
CA ASP A 17 2.53 -5.14 -5.94
C ASP A 17 1.35 -5.62 -6.81
N ILE A 18 0.55 -4.69 -7.35
CA ILE A 18 -0.56 -4.99 -8.26
C ILE A 18 -0.06 -5.60 -9.57
N ARG A 19 0.95 -4.99 -10.20
CA ARG A 19 1.57 -5.49 -11.44
C ARG A 19 2.11 -6.90 -11.24
N ASP A 20 2.81 -7.14 -10.14
CA ASP A 20 3.42 -8.43 -9.84
C ASP A 20 2.34 -9.50 -9.58
N ALA A 21 1.21 -9.13 -8.96
CA ALA A 21 0.05 -10.01 -8.84
C ALA A 21 -0.60 -10.34 -10.19
N PHE A 22 -0.73 -9.36 -11.11
CA PHE A 22 -1.21 -9.64 -12.47
C PHE A 22 -0.27 -10.59 -13.23
N TYR A 23 1.05 -10.41 -13.08
CA TYR A 23 2.02 -11.30 -13.67
C TYR A 23 1.86 -12.73 -13.12
N ARG A 24 1.78 -12.89 -11.79
CA ARG A 24 1.54 -14.20 -11.18
C ARG A 24 0.20 -14.80 -11.61
N GLN A 25 -0.86 -14.02 -11.71
CA GLN A 25 -2.16 -14.52 -12.17
C GLN A 25 -2.09 -15.16 -13.57
N ALA A 26 -1.25 -14.61 -14.45
CA ALA A 26 -1.08 -15.12 -15.81
C ALA A 26 -0.13 -16.31 -15.92
N HIS A 27 0.79 -16.48 -14.96
CA HIS A 27 1.93 -17.40 -15.09
C HIS A 27 2.03 -18.46 -13.98
N ASP A 28 1.35 -18.29 -12.85
CA ASP A 28 1.36 -19.22 -11.73
C ASP A 28 0.08 -20.09 -11.75
N PRO A 29 0.19 -21.42 -11.99
CA PRO A 29 -0.96 -22.32 -11.97
C PRO A 29 -1.60 -22.45 -10.58
N ASN A 30 -0.90 -22.04 -9.51
CA ASN A 30 -1.40 -22.07 -8.13
C ASN A 30 -1.74 -20.67 -7.61
N PHE A 31 -1.99 -19.71 -8.50
CA PHE A 31 -2.33 -18.34 -8.12
C PHE A 31 -3.50 -18.30 -7.12
N ASP A 32 -3.29 -17.64 -5.98
CA ASP A 32 -4.33 -17.45 -4.97
C ASP A 32 -5.30 -16.35 -5.43
N PRO A 33 -6.59 -16.66 -5.67
CA PRO A 33 -7.58 -15.65 -6.08
C PRO A 33 -7.74 -14.50 -5.07
N ASN A 34 -7.39 -14.73 -3.80
CA ASN A 34 -7.48 -13.72 -2.74
C ASN A 34 -6.28 -12.77 -2.70
N GLU A 35 -5.26 -12.96 -3.55
CA GLU A 35 -4.06 -12.12 -3.56
C GLU A 35 -4.40 -10.65 -3.81
N PHE A 36 -5.29 -10.35 -4.76
CA PHE A 36 -5.74 -8.98 -5.03
C PHE A 36 -6.46 -8.36 -3.84
N GLN A 37 -7.28 -9.15 -3.13
CA GLN A 37 -7.97 -8.68 -1.93
C GLN A 37 -6.97 -8.35 -0.81
N ARG A 38 -5.97 -9.21 -0.59
CA ARG A 38 -4.89 -8.93 0.39
C ARG A 38 -4.09 -7.68 0.04
N ILE A 39 -3.80 -7.47 -1.24
CA ILE A 39 -3.12 -6.25 -1.72
C ILE A 39 -3.99 -5.03 -1.43
N LYS A 40 -5.29 -5.07 -1.76
CA LYS A 40 -6.24 -3.99 -1.47
C LYS A 40 -6.26 -3.67 0.03
N ASP A 41 -6.45 -4.67 0.89
CA ASP A 41 -6.56 -4.48 2.34
C ASP A 41 -5.26 -3.90 2.94
N LYS A 42 -4.10 -4.40 2.49
CA LYS A 42 -2.78 -3.87 2.89
C LYS A 42 -2.65 -2.39 2.59
N TRP A 43 -3.01 -1.97 1.38
CA TRP A 43 -2.81 -0.60 0.92
C TRP A 43 -3.88 0.37 1.43
N THR A 44 -5.13 -0.08 1.57
CA THR A 44 -6.19 0.67 2.27
C THR A 44 -5.77 0.98 3.70
N LYS A 45 -5.32 -0.02 4.47
CA LYS A 45 -4.87 0.18 5.85
C LYS A 45 -3.71 1.17 5.95
N ARG A 46 -2.75 1.10 5.02
CA ARG A 46 -1.61 2.04 4.97
C ARG A 46 -2.05 3.47 4.63
N LEU A 47 -3.03 3.62 3.74
CA LEU A 47 -3.60 4.92 3.39
C LEU A 47 -4.30 5.54 4.60
N GLU A 48 -5.18 4.78 5.27
CA GLU A 48 -5.88 5.25 6.48
C GLU A 48 -4.90 5.67 7.59
N GLN A 49 -3.81 4.92 7.79
CA GLN A 49 -2.78 5.27 8.77
C GLN A 49 -2.04 6.57 8.39
N GLN A 50 -1.76 6.76 7.09
CA GLN A 50 -1.15 8.00 6.60
C GLN A 50 -2.09 9.20 6.77
N GLU A 51 -3.38 9.03 6.49
CA GLU A 51 -4.41 10.05 6.68
C GLU A 51 -4.57 10.43 8.14
N LYS A 52 -4.68 9.44 9.05
CA LYS A 52 -4.72 9.68 10.51
C LYS A 52 -3.51 10.47 10.98
N LYS A 53 -2.31 10.10 10.52
CA LYS A 53 -1.07 10.83 10.84
C LYS A 53 -1.09 12.26 10.31
N ASN A 54 -1.60 12.49 9.11
CA ASN A 54 -1.71 13.81 8.52
C ASN A 54 -2.73 14.68 9.28
N GLN A 55 -3.88 14.12 9.67
CA GLN A 55 -4.88 14.82 10.48
C GLN A 55 -4.35 15.21 11.86
N MET A 56 -3.63 14.31 12.54
CA MET A 56 -3.02 14.63 13.84
C MET A 56 -2.00 15.77 13.71
N LYS A 57 -1.21 15.80 12.64
CA LYS A 57 -0.29 16.90 12.37
C LYS A 57 -1.00 18.22 12.13
N LEU A 58 -2.14 18.22 11.43
CA LEU A 58 -2.95 19.42 11.20
C LEU A 58 -3.56 19.98 12.48
N LYS A 59 -3.93 19.13 13.45
CA LYS A 59 -4.49 19.55 14.74
C LYS A 59 -3.44 20.08 15.74
N ALA A 60 -2.17 19.75 15.52
CA ALA A 60 -1.06 20.14 16.40
C ALA A 60 -0.37 21.45 15.96
N VAL A 61 -0.85 22.07 14.88
CA VAL A 61 -0.44 23.37 14.35
C VAL A 61 -1.54 24.37 14.65
#